data_AF-A0A351T747-F1
#
_entry.id   AF-A0A351T747-F1
#
_cell.length_a   1.000
_cell.length_b   1.000
_cell.length_c   1.000
_cell.angle_alpha   90.00
_cell.angle_beta   90.00
_cell.angle_gamma   90.00
#
_symmetry.space_group_name_H-M   'P 1'
#
loop_
_entity.id
_entity.type
_entity.pdbx_description
1 polymer ?
#
loop_
_entity_poly.entity_id
_entity_poly.type
_entity_poly.pdbx_seq_one_letter_code
_entity_poly.pdbx_strand_id
1 'polypeptide(L)'
;MADEQAGEDFTRANEKARKKKAARDKILATKTIEKGLLIVHTGNGKGKSTAAFGLAARAIGNDMRVGIVQFVKGKWETGERRVLEAFPDQVT
;
A
#
# COMPACT_ATOMS: atom_id res chain seq x y z
N MET A 1 -9.02 -23.00 -35.26
CA MET A 1 -7.56 -23.12 -35.01
C MET A 1 -7.01 -21.95 -34.18
N ALA A 2 -6.78 -20.75 -34.70
CA ALA A 2 -6.20 -19.66 -33.88
C ALA A 2 -7.10 -19.18 -32.72
N ASP A 3 -8.41 -19.11 -32.95
CA ASP A 3 -9.42 -18.77 -31.91
C ASP A 3 -9.55 -19.84 -30.82
N GLU A 4 -9.44 -21.12 -31.19
CA GLU A 4 -9.46 -22.24 -30.23
C GLU A 4 -8.20 -22.24 -29.37
N GLN A 5 -7.03 -21.98 -29.97
CA GLN A 5 -5.77 -21.87 -29.24
C GLN A 5 -5.81 -20.74 -28.19
N ALA A 6 -6.36 -19.58 -28.58
CA ALA A 6 -6.54 -18.45 -27.67
C ALA A 6 -7.51 -18.79 -26.53
N GLY A 7 -8.63 -19.46 -26.83
CA GLY A 7 -9.58 -19.96 -25.83
C GLY A 7 -8.96 -20.92 -24.82
N GLU A 8 -8.13 -21.86 -25.28
CA GLU A 8 -7.38 -22.80 -24.43
C GLU A 8 -6.32 -22.11 -23.57
N ASP A 9 -5.65 -21.09 -24.09
CA ASP A 9 -4.70 -20.30 -23.31
C ASP A 9 -5.39 -19.48 -22.21
N PHE A 10 -6.56 -18.90 -22.50
CA PHE A 10 -7.38 -18.20 -21.50
C PHE A 10 -7.90 -19.15 -20.41
N THR A 11 -8.38 -20.35 -20.76
CA THR A 11 -8.84 -21.33 -19.76
C THR A 11 -7.69 -21.77 -18.86
N ARG A 12 -6.51 -22.07 -19.42
CA ARG A 12 -5.32 -22.42 -18.64
C ARG A 12 -4.83 -21.28 -17.75
N ALA A 13 -4.88 -20.03 -18.22
CA ALA A 13 -4.55 -18.84 -17.43
C ALA A 13 -5.54 -18.64 -16.27
N ASN A 14 -6.83 -18.81 -16.54
CA ASN A 14 -7.91 -18.72 -15.55
C ASN A 14 -7.79 -19.82 -14.49
N GLU A 15 -7.44 -21.05 -14.87
CA GLU A 15 -7.19 -22.13 -13.92
C GLU A 15 -6.00 -21.86 -13.00
N LYS A 16 -4.88 -21.34 -13.57
CA LYS A 16 -3.71 -20.92 -12.78
C LYS A 16 -4.05 -19.79 -11.81
N ALA A 17 -4.83 -18.79 -12.27
CA ALA A 17 -5.30 -17.70 -11.43
C ALA A 17 -6.22 -18.20 -10.31
N ARG A 18 -7.14 -19.13 -10.60
CA ARG A 18 -8.03 -19.74 -9.60
C ARG A 18 -7.26 -20.49 -8.52
N LYS A 19 -6.23 -21.26 -8.91
CA LYS A 19 -5.34 -21.96 -7.96
C LYS A 19 -4.59 -20.98 -7.05
N LYS A 20 -4.06 -19.88 -7.61
CA LYS A 20 -3.39 -18.81 -6.83
C LYS A 20 -4.36 -18.10 -5.89
N LYS A 21 -5.59 -17.84 -6.33
CA LYS A 21 -6.64 -17.23 -5.53
C LYS A 21 -6.99 -18.14 -4.34
N ALA A 22 -7.27 -19.42 -4.57
CA ALA A 22 -7.58 -20.38 -3.51
C ALA A 22 -6.48 -20.47 -2.44
N ALA A 23 -5.20 -20.46 -2.85
CA ALA A 23 -4.08 -20.44 -1.91
C ALA A 23 -4.02 -19.13 -1.09
N ARG A 24 -4.26 -17.97 -1.71
CA ARG A 24 -4.35 -16.67 -1.01
C ARG A 24 -5.52 -16.62 -0.05
N ASP A 25 -6.69 -17.07 -0.47
CA ASP A 25 -7.91 -17.07 0.34
C ASP A 25 -7.71 -17.93 1.61
N LYS A 26 -7.03 -19.08 1.49
CA LYS A 26 -6.66 -19.92 2.64
C LYS A 26 -5.72 -19.21 3.62
N ILE A 27 -4.78 -18.39 3.14
CA ILE A 27 -3.87 -17.59 3.98
C ILE A 27 -4.60 -16.43 4.64
N LEU A 28 -5.57 -15.81 3.95
CA LEU A 28 -6.38 -14.71 4.47
C LEU A 28 -7.38 -15.20 5.54
N ALA A 29 -7.94 -16.39 5.37
CA ALA A 29 -8.89 -16.98 6.32
C ALA A 29 -8.35 -17.09 7.75
N THR A 30 -7.01 -17.20 7.93
CA THR A 30 -6.37 -17.27 9.25
C THR A 30 -6.00 -15.91 9.82
N LYS A 31 -6.12 -14.82 9.05
CA LYS A 31 -5.76 -13.46 9.45
C LYS A 31 -7.00 -12.65 9.85
N THR A 32 -7.67 -13.09 10.92
CA THR A 32 -8.93 -12.50 11.41
C THR A 32 -8.75 -11.36 12.41
N ILE A 33 -7.54 -11.15 12.93
CA ILE A 33 -7.27 -10.16 13.97
C ILE A 33 -6.96 -8.81 13.34
N GLU A 34 -7.81 -7.82 13.62
CA GLU A 34 -7.54 -6.42 13.32
C GLU A 34 -6.72 -5.77 14.45
N LYS A 35 -5.57 -5.20 14.10
CA LYS A 35 -4.65 -4.54 15.04
C LYS A 35 -3.73 -3.56 14.32
N GLY A 36 -3.12 -2.66 15.10
CA GLY A 36 -2.03 -1.82 14.61
C GLY A 36 -0.84 -2.65 14.12
N LEU A 37 -0.22 -2.23 13.02
CA LEU A 37 0.96 -2.87 12.44
C LEU A 37 2.16 -1.93 12.46
N LEU A 38 3.35 -2.50 12.63
CA LEU A 38 4.62 -1.79 12.47
C LEU A 38 5.18 -2.09 11.07
N ILE A 39 5.32 -1.05 10.25
CA ILE A 39 5.89 -1.15 8.90
C ILE A 39 7.24 -0.44 8.89
N VAL A 40 8.29 -1.16 8.49
CA VAL A 40 9.65 -0.62 8.40
C VAL A 40 10.08 -0.55 6.94
N HIS A 41 10.21 0.68 6.42
CA HIS A 41 10.84 0.92 5.12
C HIS A 41 12.35 1.17 5.32
N THR A 42 13.18 0.19 4.93
CA THR A 42 14.64 0.24 5.08
C THR A 42 15.38 -0.05 3.77
N GLY A 43 16.71 0.04 3.79
CA GLY A 43 17.60 -0.17 2.64
C GLY A 43 18.10 1.13 2.00
N ASN A 44 19.09 1.01 1.11
CA ASN A 44 19.77 2.15 0.50
C ASN A 44 19.00 2.78 -0.67
N GLY A 45 17.95 2.12 -1.15
CA GLY A 45 17.10 2.64 -2.23
C GLY A 45 16.39 3.94 -1.87
N LYS A 46 16.11 4.77 -2.89
CA LYS A 46 15.21 5.92 -2.80
C LYS A 46 13.76 5.43 -2.63
N GLY A 47 12.92 6.25 -1.99
CA GLY A 47 11.47 5.99 -1.87
C GLY A 47 10.98 5.55 -0.50
N LYS A 48 11.86 5.39 0.51
CA LYS A 48 11.44 5.04 1.89
C LYS A 48 10.45 6.06 2.46
N SER A 49 10.81 7.34 2.43
CA SER A 49 9.96 8.42 2.92
C SER A 49 8.70 8.57 2.07
N THR A 50 8.84 8.46 0.74
CA THR A 50 7.71 8.53 -0.19
C THR A 50 6.67 7.44 0.06
N ALA A 51 7.10 6.21 0.36
CA ALA A 51 6.20 5.11 0.72
C ALA A 51 5.46 5.38 2.04
N ALA A 52 6.16 5.94 3.04
CA ALA A 52 5.54 6.33 4.31
C ALA A 52 4.52 7.46 4.14
N PHE A 53 4.85 8.51 3.35
CA PHE A 53 3.91 9.59 3.05
C PHE A 53 2.72 9.14 2.20
N GLY A 54 2.92 8.19 1.28
CA GLY A 54 1.82 7.59 0.52
C GLY A 54 0.83 6.81 1.40
N LEU A 55 1.34 6.13 2.44
CA LEU A 55 0.51 5.49 3.47
C LEU A 55 -0.26 6.53 4.30
N ALA A 56 0.41 7.62 4.71
CA ALA A 56 -0.24 8.73 5.40
C ALA A 56 -1.36 9.35 4.57
N ALA A 57 -1.10 9.64 3.29
CA ALA A 57 -2.12 10.18 2.37
C ALA A 57 -3.32 9.23 2.20
N ARG A 58 -3.07 7.91 2.12
CA ARG A 58 -4.15 6.91 2.10
C ARG A 58 -4.98 6.94 3.38
N ALA A 59 -4.35 7.05 4.55
CA ALA A 59 -5.04 7.12 5.83
C ALA A 59 -5.89 8.40 5.93
N ILE A 60 -5.33 9.55 5.54
CA ILE A 60 -6.06 10.83 5.47
C ILE A 60 -7.29 10.72 4.57
N GLY A 61 -7.15 10.10 3.39
CA GLY A 61 -8.27 9.89 2.46
C GLY A 61 -9.34 8.89 2.95
N ASN A 62 -9.11 8.20 4.07
CA ASN A 62 -10.10 7.37 4.77
C ASN A 62 -10.46 7.99 6.13
N ASP A 63 -10.37 9.32 6.26
CA ASP A 63 -10.75 10.10 7.45
C ASP A 63 -10.00 9.71 8.74
N MET A 64 -8.84 9.06 8.62
CA MET A 64 -8.01 8.68 9.77
C MET A 64 -7.12 9.85 10.19
N ARG A 65 -6.77 9.89 11.49
CA ARG A 65 -5.77 10.82 12.03
C ARG A 65 -4.36 10.25 11.88
N VAL A 66 -3.40 11.11 11.54
CA VAL A 66 -2.01 10.75 11.25
C VAL A 66 -1.05 11.67 12.02
N GLY A 67 -0.09 11.08 12.73
CA GLY A 67 1.02 11.83 13.34
C GLY A 67 2.33 11.63 12.56
N ILE A 68 3.08 12.70 12.29
CA ILE A 68 4.33 12.63 11.52
C ILE A 68 5.49 13.29 12.26
N VAL A 69 6.53 12.49 12.55
CA VAL A 69 7.78 12.97 13.15
C VAL A 69 8.93 12.76 12.17
N GLN A 70 9.60 13.84 11.77
CA GLN A 70 10.79 13.81 10.93
C GLN A 70 12.04 14.07 11.79
N PHE A 71 12.91 13.08 11.91
CA PHE A 71 14.13 13.17 12.74
C PHE A 71 15.25 14.01 12.11
N VAL A 72 15.18 14.26 10.79
CA VAL A 72 16.17 15.07 10.07
C VAL A 72 15.65 16.49 9.93
N LYS A 73 16.51 17.49 10.16
CA LYS A 73 16.19 18.91 9.98
C LYS A 73 15.69 19.13 8.55
N GLY A 74 14.41 19.46 8.41
CA GLY A 74 13.76 19.95 7.19
C GLY A 74 14.28 21.33 6.82
N LYS A 75 15.58 21.46 6.54
CA LYS A 75 16.18 22.71 6.04
C LYS A 75 15.51 23.16 4.74
N TRP A 76 14.89 22.23 4.01
CA TRP A 76 14.16 22.48 2.78
C TRP A 76 12.68 22.18 3.03
N GLU A 77 11.82 23.11 2.60
CA GLU A 77 10.38 22.92 2.55
C GLU A 77 10.09 21.76 1.59
N THR A 78 9.43 20.72 2.08
CA THR A 78 9.07 19.56 1.25
C THR A 78 7.62 19.70 0.78
N GLY A 79 7.36 19.32 -0.47
CA GLY A 79 6.00 19.35 -1.02
C GLY A 79 5.03 18.49 -0.20
N GLU A 80 5.51 17.38 0.37
CA GLU A 80 4.74 16.51 1.25
C GLU A 80 4.25 17.26 2.50
N ARG A 81 5.11 18.07 3.13
CA ARG A 81 4.72 18.85 4.31
C ARG A 81 3.61 19.84 3.99
N ARG A 82 3.73 20.59 2.89
CA ARG A 82 2.74 21.57 2.46
C ARG A 82 1.37 20.95 2.20
N VAL A 83 1.32 19.76 1.61
CA VAL A 83 0.06 19.04 1.39
C VAL A 83 -0.56 18.60 2.71
N LEU A 84 0.25 18.10 3.64
CA LEU A 84 -0.21 17.64 4.95
C LEU A 84 -0.74 18.78 5.83
N GLU A 85 -0.15 19.97 5.73
CA GLU A 85 -0.63 21.18 6.43
C GLU A 85 -2.04 21.62 5.98
N ALA A 86 -2.52 21.17 4.82
CA ALA A 86 -3.89 21.43 4.37
C ALA A 86 -4.96 20.60 5.12
N PHE A 87 -4.55 19.66 5.97
CA PHE A 87 -5.43 18.77 6.76
C PHE A 87 -5.19 18.93 8.28
N PRO A 88 -5.38 20.13 8.86
CA PRO A 88 -5.00 20.42 10.24
C PRO A 88 -5.79 19.62 11.29
N ASP A 89 -7.00 19.18 10.97
CA ASP A 89 -7.83 18.38 11.88
C ASP A 89 -7.44 16.89 11.91
N GLN A 90 -6.68 16.45 10.90
CA GLN A 90 -6.28 15.04 10.74
C GLN A 90 -4.79 14.83 10.95
N VAL A 91 -3.94 15.82 10.68
CA VAL A 91 -2.49 15.68 10.73
C VAL A 91 -1.91 16.47 11.90
N THR A 92 -1.02 15.84 12.68
CA THR A 92 -0.28 16.47 13.79
C THR A 92 1.21 16.18 13.69
#